data_AF-A0A517MRU9-F1
#
_entry.id   AF-A0A517MRU9-F1
#
_cell.length_a   1.000
_cell.length_b   1.000
_cell.length_c   1.000
_cell.angle_alpha   90.00
_cell.angle_beta   90.00
_cell.angle_gamma   90.00
#
_symmetry.space_group_name_H-M   'P 1'
#
loop_
_entity.id
_entity.type
_entity.pdbx_description
1 polymer ?
#
loop_
_entity_poly.entity_id
_entity_poly.type
_entity_poly.pdbx_seq_one_letter_code
_entity_poly.pdbx_strand_id
1 'polypeptide(L)'
;MKKKDWQALVDHICRESVAPRLERILDRLHPLELKHEMPIQSLIRAMKTIRYIESEIRDDQDLTEIFSAKHLNRLLHDLIHGLRVVDRWIVQTGIADEIRQYHSEIVDRMEAADFPEIDVQLLRDLGYDSPEQELVLMVRRSKKLDAKFSASNSNDRWHLDFSHSIESSIEILESRCKNKDGEESIAPTKQKRKWLKGLGAICKGSAFTIVDATLLGGFWNGIVPPHMASVGAVVSITTGLGDILSGAGDLRGE
;
A
#
# COMPACT_ATOMS: atom_id res chain seq x y z
N MET A 1 25.94 3.97 7.98
CA MET A 1 25.98 5.16 7.09
C MET A 1 25.50 6.41 7.83
N LYS A 2 26.02 7.63 7.55
CA LYS A 2 25.46 8.87 8.14
C LYS A 2 24.16 9.25 7.42
N LYS A 3 23.26 10.01 8.07
CA LYS A 3 21.94 10.39 7.51
C LYS A 3 22.04 11.11 6.16
N LYS A 4 23.00 12.03 6.03
CA LYS A 4 23.24 12.77 4.76
C LYS A 4 23.68 11.84 3.63
N ASP A 5 24.56 10.88 3.93
CA ASP A 5 25.04 9.91 2.95
C ASP A 5 23.90 8.96 2.53
N TRP A 6 23.04 8.58 3.49
CA TRP A 6 21.84 7.79 3.22
C TRP A 6 20.85 8.55 2.32
N GLN A 7 20.57 9.82 2.60
CA GLN A 7 19.69 10.64 1.74
C GLN A 7 20.24 10.75 0.33
N ALA A 8 21.55 10.95 0.17
CA ALA A 8 22.19 11.00 -1.14
C ALA A 8 22.09 9.66 -1.89
N LEU A 9 22.22 8.53 -1.19
CA LEU A 9 22.02 7.20 -1.76
C LEU A 9 20.57 6.99 -2.22
N VAL A 10 19.59 7.28 -1.38
CA VAL A 10 18.17 7.11 -1.73
C VAL A 10 17.77 8.03 -2.87
N ASP A 11 18.26 9.27 -2.88
CA ASP A 11 18.04 10.20 -3.98
C ASP A 11 18.68 9.70 -5.30
N HIS A 12 19.86 9.07 -5.22
CA HIS A 12 20.48 8.42 -6.37
C HIS A 12 19.65 7.23 -6.88
N ILE A 13 19.16 6.36 -6.00
CA ILE A 13 18.24 5.26 -6.35
C ILE A 13 16.98 5.81 -7.02
N CYS A 14 16.42 6.90 -6.49
CA CYS A 14 15.26 7.55 -7.07
C CYS A 14 15.54 7.99 -8.51
N ARG A 15 16.63 8.71 -8.75
CA ARG A 15 16.95 9.31 -10.05
C ARG A 15 17.37 8.30 -11.11
N GLU A 16 18.17 7.31 -10.75
CA GLU A 16 18.70 6.34 -11.71
C GLU A 16 17.78 5.15 -11.93
N SER A 17 17.04 4.72 -10.88
CA SER A 17 16.25 3.49 -10.94
C SER A 17 14.75 3.74 -10.97
N VAL A 18 14.20 4.49 -10.01
CA VAL A 18 12.75 4.53 -9.78
C VAL A 18 12.02 5.50 -10.71
N ALA A 19 12.42 6.78 -10.73
CA ALA A 19 11.73 7.83 -11.49
C ALA A 19 11.70 7.55 -13.00
N PRO A 20 12.80 7.15 -13.67
CA PRO A 20 12.77 6.88 -15.12
C PRO A 20 11.83 5.74 -15.52
N ARG A 21 11.54 4.81 -14.60
CA ARG A 21 10.60 3.70 -14.84
C ARG A 21 9.15 4.16 -14.69
N LEU A 22 8.86 5.03 -13.72
CA LEU A 22 7.54 5.64 -13.54
C LEU A 22 7.19 6.58 -14.68
N GLU A 23 8.10 7.49 -15.04
CA GLU A 23 7.89 8.47 -16.13
C GLU A 23 7.43 7.79 -17.42
N ARG A 24 8.04 6.66 -17.79
CA ARG A 24 7.66 5.90 -19.00
C ARG A 24 6.21 5.41 -19.02
N ILE A 25 5.61 5.11 -17.88
CA ILE A 25 4.20 4.73 -17.81
C ILE A 25 3.32 5.97 -17.78
N LEU A 26 3.71 6.96 -16.99
CA LEU A 26 2.93 8.17 -16.79
C LEU A 26 2.84 9.01 -18.07
N ASP A 27 3.89 9.04 -18.89
CA ASP A 27 3.90 9.66 -20.22
C ASP A 27 2.98 8.95 -21.22
N ARG A 28 2.70 7.65 -21.00
CA ARG A 28 1.82 6.87 -21.89
C ARG A 28 0.35 7.00 -21.52
N LEU A 29 0.04 7.49 -20.32
CA LEU A 29 -1.32 7.66 -19.84
C LEU A 29 -1.79 9.07 -20.19
N HIS A 30 -2.97 9.17 -20.81
CA HIS A 30 -3.55 10.48 -21.03
C HIS A 30 -3.87 11.14 -19.67
N PRO A 31 -3.65 12.44 -19.45
CA PRO A 31 -3.90 13.08 -18.15
C PRO A 31 -5.33 12.88 -17.60
N LEU A 32 -6.32 12.75 -18.50
CA LEU A 32 -7.70 12.43 -18.12
C LEU A 32 -7.89 10.96 -17.70
N GLU A 33 -7.15 10.03 -18.31
CA GLU A 33 -7.12 8.63 -17.89
C GLU A 33 -6.51 8.54 -16.50
N LEU A 34 -5.41 9.25 -16.25
CA LEU A 34 -4.75 9.24 -14.95
C LEU A 34 -5.66 9.74 -13.81
N LYS A 35 -6.38 10.84 -14.04
CA LYS A 35 -7.36 11.38 -13.09
C LYS A 35 -8.55 10.43 -12.84
N HIS A 36 -8.91 9.62 -13.83
CA HIS A 36 -10.03 8.68 -13.74
C HIS A 36 -9.62 7.31 -13.18
N GLU A 37 -8.40 6.87 -13.48
CA GLU A 37 -7.83 5.58 -13.05
C GLU A 37 -7.36 5.62 -11.60
N MET A 38 -6.96 6.78 -11.06
CA MET A 38 -6.51 6.90 -9.67
C MET A 38 -7.63 6.57 -8.66
N PRO A 39 -7.56 5.41 -7.98
CA PRO A 39 -8.60 4.96 -7.08
C PRO A 39 -8.50 5.60 -5.69
N ILE A 40 -7.76 6.72 -5.52
CA ILE A 40 -7.45 7.31 -4.22
C ILE A 40 -8.73 7.63 -3.43
N GLN A 41 -9.73 8.24 -4.06
CA GLN A 41 -11.00 8.54 -3.38
C GLN A 41 -11.79 7.28 -3.02
N SER A 42 -11.68 6.22 -3.82
CA SER A 42 -12.25 4.91 -3.50
C SER A 42 -11.53 4.25 -2.33
N LEU A 43 -10.20 4.29 -2.31
CA LEU A 43 -9.38 3.78 -1.21
C LEU A 43 -9.61 4.55 0.09
N ILE A 44 -9.73 5.88 0.03
CA ILE A 44 -10.08 6.71 1.20
C ILE A 44 -11.42 6.27 1.79
N ARG A 45 -12.46 6.10 0.95
CA ARG A 45 -13.76 5.61 1.42
C ARG A 45 -13.67 4.21 2.01
N ALA A 46 -12.98 3.28 1.33
CA ALA A 46 -12.79 1.93 1.80
C ALA A 46 -12.08 1.90 3.17
N MET A 47 -11.00 2.66 3.33
CA MET A 47 -10.25 2.72 4.60
C MET A 47 -11.09 3.29 5.74
N LYS A 48 -11.85 4.37 5.49
CA LYS A 48 -12.76 4.92 6.51
C LYS A 48 -13.78 3.89 6.98
N THR A 49 -14.34 3.10 6.06
CA THR A 49 -15.24 2.00 6.41
C THR A 49 -14.53 0.90 7.20
N ILE A 50 -13.33 0.47 6.78
CA ILE A 50 -12.53 -0.53 7.51
C ILE A 50 -12.24 -0.07 8.93
N ARG A 51 -11.81 1.18 9.10
CA ARG A 51 -11.52 1.76 10.42
C ARG A 51 -12.75 1.87 11.29
N TYR A 52 -13.88 2.28 10.73
CA TYR A 52 -15.14 2.33 11.46
C TYR A 52 -15.50 0.93 11.98
N ILE A 53 -15.36 -0.10 11.14
CA ILE A 53 -15.56 -1.49 11.54
C ILE A 53 -14.59 -1.84 12.70
N GLU A 54 -13.30 -1.54 12.57
CA GLU A 54 -12.30 -1.89 13.59
C GLU A 54 -12.51 -1.18 14.94
N SER A 55 -13.07 0.03 14.94
CA SER A 55 -13.24 0.87 16.14
C SER A 55 -14.57 0.68 16.85
N GLU A 56 -15.66 0.63 16.08
CA GLU A 56 -17.02 0.63 16.62
C GLU A 56 -17.62 -0.78 16.72
N ILE A 57 -17.18 -1.72 15.89
CA ILE A 57 -17.68 -3.10 15.89
C ILE A 57 -16.76 -3.97 16.77
N ARG A 58 -17.06 -3.98 18.07
CA ARG A 58 -16.26 -4.66 19.10
C ARG A 58 -16.53 -6.16 19.17
N ASP A 59 -17.79 -6.55 19.01
CA ASP A 59 -18.21 -7.94 18.91
C ASP A 59 -18.51 -8.26 17.46
N ASP A 60 -18.33 -9.53 17.07
CA ASP A 60 -18.65 -10.04 15.74
C ASP A 60 -20.19 -10.10 15.51
N GLN A 61 -20.94 -9.09 15.98
CA GLN A 61 -22.25 -8.74 15.41
C GLN A 61 -22.08 -8.78 13.91
N ASP A 62 -22.96 -9.52 13.26
CA ASP A 62 -22.72 -9.95 11.90
C ASP A 62 -22.51 -8.68 11.06
N LEU A 63 -21.34 -8.55 10.43
CA LEU A 63 -20.98 -7.36 9.63
C LEU A 63 -22.08 -7.00 8.62
N THR A 64 -22.85 -8.01 8.23
CA THR A 64 -24.04 -8.01 7.39
C THR A 64 -25.29 -7.37 8.02
N GLU A 65 -25.40 -7.32 9.35
CA GLU A 65 -26.45 -6.59 10.09
C GLU A 65 -26.27 -5.08 9.99
N ILE A 66 -25.02 -4.60 9.99
CA ILE A 66 -24.67 -3.18 9.95
C ILE A 66 -24.45 -2.70 8.51
N PHE A 67 -23.79 -3.52 7.68
CA PHE A 67 -23.47 -3.18 6.30
C PHE A 67 -24.18 -4.12 5.34
N SER A 68 -24.92 -3.53 4.37
CA SER A 68 -25.47 -4.33 3.27
C SER A 68 -24.37 -5.05 2.50
N ALA A 69 -24.66 -6.26 2.00
CA ALA A 69 -23.75 -7.01 1.13
C ALA A 69 -23.27 -6.18 -0.08
N LYS A 70 -24.14 -5.31 -0.63
CA LYS A 70 -23.78 -4.37 -1.71
C LYS A 70 -22.67 -3.40 -1.29
N HIS A 71 -22.71 -2.92 -0.05
CA HIS A 71 -21.69 -2.00 0.48
C HIS A 71 -20.36 -2.72 0.69
N LEU A 72 -20.38 -3.90 1.29
CA LEU A 72 -19.17 -4.72 1.49
C LEU A 72 -18.54 -5.13 0.16
N ASN A 73 -19.34 -5.54 -0.83
CA ASN A 73 -18.82 -5.85 -2.18
C ASN A 73 -18.21 -4.63 -2.87
N ARG A 74 -18.77 -3.44 -2.67
CA ARG A 74 -18.17 -2.21 -3.20
C ARG A 74 -16.81 -1.91 -2.56
N LEU A 75 -16.68 -2.10 -1.24
CA LEU A 75 -15.42 -1.96 -0.54
C LEU A 75 -14.37 -2.91 -1.10
N LEU A 76 -14.72 -4.19 -1.28
CA LEU A 76 -13.81 -5.19 -1.85
C LEU A 76 -13.42 -4.84 -3.29
N HIS A 77 -14.37 -4.37 -4.11
CA HIS A 77 -14.11 -3.91 -5.47
C HIS A 77 -13.16 -2.70 -5.50
N ASP A 78 -13.36 -1.72 -4.61
CA ASP A 78 -12.48 -0.55 -4.50
C ASP A 78 -11.04 -0.96 -4.14
N LEU A 79 -10.87 -1.94 -3.24
CA LEU A 79 -9.56 -2.50 -2.88
C LEU A 79 -8.91 -3.27 -4.03
N ILE A 80 -9.67 -4.14 -4.71
CA ILE A 80 -9.19 -4.90 -5.88
C ILE A 80 -8.74 -3.94 -6.98
N HIS A 81 -9.49 -2.86 -7.21
CA HIS A 81 -9.11 -1.84 -8.18
C HIS A 81 -7.79 -1.15 -7.79
N GLY A 82 -7.63 -0.77 -6.52
CA GLY A 82 -6.38 -0.22 -5.99
C GLY A 82 -5.19 -1.16 -6.19
N LEU A 83 -5.34 -2.44 -5.83
CA LEU A 83 -4.30 -3.45 -6.01
C LEU A 83 -3.91 -3.64 -7.48
N ARG A 84 -4.88 -3.66 -8.39
CA ARG A 84 -4.62 -3.77 -9.85
C ARG A 84 -3.86 -2.56 -10.39
N VAL A 85 -4.14 -1.36 -9.89
CA VAL A 85 -3.39 -0.15 -10.26
C VAL A 85 -1.95 -0.24 -9.74
N VAL A 86 -1.74 -0.66 -8.49
CA VAL A 86 -0.39 -0.86 -7.92
C VAL A 86 0.40 -1.90 -8.72
N ASP A 87 -0.20 -3.06 -9.01
CA ASP A 87 0.43 -4.09 -9.84
C ASP A 87 0.85 -3.51 -11.21
N ARG A 88 -0.06 -2.83 -11.90
CA ARG A 88 0.23 -2.19 -13.19
C ARG A 88 1.36 -1.15 -13.09
N TRP A 89 1.38 -0.31 -12.06
CA TRP A 89 2.32 0.81 -12.00
C TRP A 89 3.68 0.46 -11.39
N ILE A 90 3.74 -0.50 -10.47
CA ILE A 90 4.95 -0.77 -9.70
C ILE A 90 5.60 -2.11 -10.05
N VAL A 91 4.79 -3.13 -10.32
CA VAL A 91 5.31 -4.43 -10.74
C VAL A 91 5.69 -4.37 -12.20
N GLN A 92 4.78 -3.95 -13.08
CA GLN A 92 5.05 -4.00 -14.53
C GLN A 92 6.14 -3.01 -14.97
N THR A 93 6.44 -2.00 -14.16
CA THR A 93 7.59 -1.10 -14.38
C THR A 93 8.93 -1.69 -13.93
N GLY A 94 8.93 -2.76 -13.14
CA GLY A 94 10.11 -3.31 -12.48
C GLY A 94 10.61 -2.48 -11.30
N ILE A 95 9.86 -1.46 -10.85
CA ILE A 95 10.20 -0.67 -9.66
C ILE A 95 10.22 -1.55 -8.42
N ALA A 96 9.32 -2.53 -8.40
CA ALA A 96 9.25 -3.50 -7.34
C ALA A 96 10.64 -4.15 -7.10
N ASP A 97 11.27 -4.67 -8.15
CA ASP A 97 12.58 -5.33 -8.05
C ASP A 97 13.69 -4.36 -7.60
N GLU A 98 13.67 -3.12 -8.08
CA GLU A 98 14.64 -2.09 -7.67
C GLU A 98 14.50 -1.75 -6.18
N ILE A 99 13.27 -1.55 -5.70
CA ILE A 99 13.01 -1.31 -4.27
C ILE A 99 13.43 -2.51 -3.44
N ARG A 100 13.21 -3.73 -3.94
CA ARG A 100 13.65 -4.95 -3.25
C ARG A 100 15.16 -5.05 -3.18
N GLN A 101 15.85 -4.74 -4.27
CA GLN A 101 17.31 -4.76 -4.38
C GLN A 101 17.95 -3.82 -3.36
N TYR A 102 17.42 -2.61 -3.23
CA TYR A 102 17.94 -1.59 -2.30
C TYR A 102 17.18 -1.51 -0.97
N HIS A 103 16.33 -2.50 -0.65
CA HIS A 103 15.42 -2.41 0.48
C HIS A 103 16.17 -2.17 1.79
N SER A 104 17.23 -2.94 2.05
CA SER A 104 18.03 -2.84 3.28
C SER A 104 18.65 -1.45 3.44
N GLU A 105 19.18 -0.91 2.35
CA GLU A 105 19.80 0.42 2.28
C GLU A 105 18.78 1.53 2.48
N ILE A 106 17.60 1.41 1.86
CA ILE A 106 16.50 2.36 2.02
C ILE A 106 16.03 2.35 3.49
N VAL A 107 15.80 1.17 4.09
CA VAL A 107 15.24 1.12 5.43
C VAL A 107 16.24 1.44 6.56
N ASP A 108 17.56 1.26 6.38
CA ASP A 108 18.59 1.41 7.44
C ASP A 108 18.37 2.68 8.29
N ARG A 109 18.28 3.85 7.64
CA ARG A 109 18.15 5.15 8.28
C ARG A 109 16.81 5.84 8.03
N MET A 110 15.84 5.13 7.49
CA MET A 110 14.49 5.64 7.32
C MET A 110 13.85 6.00 8.66
N GLU A 111 13.22 7.17 8.71
CA GLU A 111 12.51 7.77 9.82
C GLU A 111 11.17 8.36 9.33
N ALA A 112 10.22 8.55 10.25
CA ALA A 112 8.90 9.10 9.90
C ALA A 112 8.97 10.51 9.30
N ALA A 113 9.99 11.29 9.66
CA ALA A 113 10.21 12.63 9.12
C ALA A 113 10.71 12.65 7.67
N ASP A 114 11.09 11.49 7.10
CA ASP A 114 11.50 11.41 5.70
C ASP A 114 10.31 11.30 4.74
N PHE A 115 9.10 11.02 5.25
CA PHE A 115 7.89 10.96 4.42
C PHE A 115 7.51 12.36 3.92
N PRO A 116 6.96 12.47 2.69
CA PRO A 116 6.47 13.74 2.17
C PRO A 116 5.23 14.20 2.95
N GLU A 117 5.02 15.51 3.03
CA GLU A 117 3.87 16.09 3.75
C GLU A 117 2.50 15.61 3.24
N ILE A 118 2.43 15.24 1.96
CA ILE A 118 1.23 14.68 1.34
C ILE A 118 0.79 13.37 2.01
N ASP A 119 1.72 12.57 2.54
CA ASP A 119 1.41 11.31 3.21
C ASP A 119 0.82 11.52 4.61
N VAL A 120 1.26 12.58 5.28
CA VAL A 120 0.64 13.02 6.54
C VAL A 120 -0.81 13.39 6.28
N GLN A 121 -1.07 14.15 5.21
CA GLN A 121 -2.44 14.51 4.83
C GLN A 121 -3.25 13.28 4.37
N LEU A 122 -2.64 12.37 3.60
CA LEU A 122 -3.28 11.13 3.16
C LEU A 122 -3.71 10.29 4.36
N LEU A 123 -2.88 10.17 5.40
CA LEU A 123 -3.26 9.46 6.62
C LEU A 123 -4.44 10.12 7.34
N ARG A 124 -4.50 11.44 7.41
CA ARG A 124 -5.68 12.15 7.95
C ARG A 124 -6.92 11.83 7.11
N ASP A 125 -6.79 11.84 5.80
CA ASP A 125 -7.88 11.53 4.87
C ASP A 125 -8.33 10.06 5.00
N LEU A 126 -7.40 9.15 5.25
CA LEU A 126 -7.65 7.74 5.57
C LEU A 126 -8.27 7.53 6.96
N GLY A 127 -8.38 8.60 7.76
CA GLY A 127 -9.04 8.62 9.06
C GLY A 127 -8.12 8.44 10.26
N TYR A 128 -6.80 8.58 10.12
CA TYR A 128 -5.85 8.47 11.24
C TYR A 128 -5.82 9.74 12.09
N ASP A 129 -6.13 9.58 13.38
CA ASP A 129 -6.10 10.66 14.38
C ASP A 129 -4.68 11.11 14.74
N SER A 130 -3.69 10.22 14.55
CA SER A 130 -2.28 10.51 14.78
C SER A 130 -1.42 10.02 13.62
N PRO A 131 -1.45 10.72 12.46
CA PRO A 131 -0.67 10.37 11.27
C PRO A 131 0.81 10.10 11.55
N GLU A 132 1.44 10.95 12.34
CA GLU A 132 2.87 10.90 12.63
C GLU A 132 3.24 9.62 13.40
N GLN A 133 2.37 9.18 14.31
CA GLN A 133 2.55 7.91 15.02
C GLN A 133 2.38 6.72 14.08
N GLU A 134 1.43 6.77 13.14
CA GLU A 134 1.24 5.71 12.16
C GLU A 134 2.46 5.61 11.21
N LEU A 135 3.04 6.73 10.77
CA LEU A 135 4.28 6.72 9.99
C LEU A 135 5.43 6.04 10.74
N VAL A 136 5.59 6.30 12.03
CA VAL A 136 6.57 5.59 12.87
C VAL A 136 6.31 4.08 12.89
N LEU A 137 5.05 3.66 12.95
CA LEU A 137 4.68 2.25 12.90
C LEU A 137 4.96 1.62 11.53
N MET A 138 4.68 2.34 10.43
CA MET A 138 5.00 1.92 9.06
C MET A 138 6.51 1.70 8.89
N VAL A 139 7.34 2.63 9.35
CA VAL A 139 8.81 2.48 9.34
C VAL A 139 9.25 1.23 10.10
N ARG A 140 8.69 1.01 11.29
CA ARG A 140 9.01 -0.19 12.10
C ARG A 140 8.60 -1.48 11.41
N ARG A 141 7.44 -1.50 10.74
CA ARG A 141 6.97 -2.68 9.98
C ARG A 141 7.90 -2.96 8.80
N SER A 142 8.27 -1.95 8.04
CA SER A 142 9.19 -2.07 6.90
C SER A 142 10.57 -2.57 7.34
N LYS A 143 11.13 -2.06 8.44
CA LYS A 143 12.39 -2.59 9.04
C LYS A 143 12.28 -4.06 9.48
N LYS A 144 11.11 -4.51 9.96
CA LYS A 144 10.89 -5.93 10.30
C LYS A 144 10.76 -6.81 9.06
N LEU A 145 10.17 -6.28 7.99
CA LEU A 145 10.06 -6.97 6.71
C LEU A 145 11.44 -7.21 6.09
N ASP A 146 12.35 -6.26 6.24
CA ASP A 146 13.75 -6.40 5.82
C ASP A 146 14.42 -7.67 6.37
N ALA A 147 14.28 -7.91 7.68
CA ALA A 147 14.81 -9.12 8.30
C ALA A 147 14.23 -10.41 7.72
N LYS A 148 12.96 -10.40 7.29
CA LYS A 148 12.32 -11.54 6.59
C LYS A 148 12.86 -11.70 5.18
N PHE A 149 13.10 -10.59 4.50
CA PHE A 149 13.66 -10.54 3.15
C PHE A 149 15.12 -11.00 3.10
N SER A 150 15.95 -10.61 4.07
CA SER A 150 17.33 -11.11 4.17
C SER A 150 17.40 -12.61 4.48
N ALA A 151 16.35 -13.20 5.05
CA ALA A 151 16.26 -14.63 5.33
C ALA A 151 15.73 -15.46 4.15
N SER A 152 15.14 -14.83 3.13
CA SER A 152 14.64 -15.51 1.93
C SER A 152 15.73 -15.53 0.85
N ASN A 153 16.13 -16.73 0.42
CA ASN A 153 17.12 -16.94 -0.65
C ASN A 153 16.55 -16.80 -2.08
N SER A 154 15.28 -16.40 -2.27
CA SER A 154 14.71 -16.24 -3.62
C SER A 154 15.15 -14.91 -4.24
N ASN A 155 16.14 -14.96 -5.14
CA ASN A 155 16.86 -13.76 -5.54
C ASN A 155 16.40 -13.10 -6.85
N ASP A 156 15.55 -13.70 -7.68
CA ASP A 156 15.48 -13.21 -9.08
C ASP A 156 14.13 -12.69 -9.59
N ARG A 157 13.00 -12.78 -8.85
CA ARG A 157 11.69 -12.36 -9.38
C ARG A 157 10.70 -11.85 -8.32
N TRP A 158 11.11 -10.87 -7.52
CA TRP A 158 10.25 -10.33 -6.46
C TRP A 158 8.96 -9.72 -7.01
N HIS A 159 9.01 -9.09 -8.18
CA HIS A 159 7.81 -8.64 -8.87
C HIS A 159 6.81 -9.79 -9.12
N LEU A 160 7.25 -10.99 -9.51
CA LEU A 160 6.34 -12.14 -9.69
C LEU A 160 5.77 -12.62 -8.37
N ASP A 161 6.59 -12.72 -7.33
CA ASP A 161 6.13 -13.13 -5.99
C ASP A 161 5.11 -12.11 -5.43
N PHE A 162 5.35 -10.83 -5.67
CA PHE A 162 4.47 -9.73 -5.29
C PHE A 162 3.16 -9.76 -6.10
N SER A 163 3.21 -9.89 -7.43
CA SER A 163 2.02 -10.05 -8.28
C SER A 163 1.22 -11.28 -7.88
N HIS A 164 1.87 -12.41 -7.66
CA HIS A 164 1.20 -13.62 -7.19
C HIS A 164 0.54 -13.40 -5.81
N SER A 165 1.20 -12.67 -4.91
CA SER A 165 0.60 -12.29 -3.62
C SER A 165 -0.62 -11.37 -3.79
N ILE A 166 -0.58 -10.46 -4.76
CA ILE A 166 -1.71 -9.60 -5.12
C ILE A 166 -2.84 -10.44 -5.73
N GLU A 167 -2.55 -11.27 -6.73
CA GLU A 167 -3.53 -12.12 -7.41
C GLU A 167 -4.22 -13.06 -6.42
N SER A 168 -3.45 -13.75 -5.57
CA SER A 168 -3.99 -14.59 -4.50
C SER A 168 -4.88 -13.79 -3.54
N SER A 169 -4.47 -12.56 -3.19
CA SER A 169 -5.32 -11.68 -2.37
C SER A 169 -6.61 -11.33 -3.11
N ILE A 170 -6.55 -10.96 -4.39
CA ILE A 170 -7.72 -10.66 -5.22
C ILE A 170 -8.66 -11.88 -5.29
N GLU A 171 -8.14 -13.08 -5.49
CA GLU A 171 -8.94 -14.31 -5.52
C GLU A 171 -9.68 -14.56 -4.19
N ILE A 172 -9.01 -14.35 -3.06
CA ILE A 172 -9.63 -14.44 -1.73
C ILE A 172 -10.74 -13.39 -1.59
N LEU A 173 -10.54 -12.17 -2.08
CA LEU A 173 -11.57 -11.12 -2.04
C LEU A 173 -12.74 -11.41 -3.00
N GLU A 174 -12.47 -11.91 -4.20
CA GLU A 174 -13.48 -12.23 -5.22
C GLU A 174 -14.33 -13.45 -4.85
N SER A 175 -13.72 -14.50 -4.28
CA SER A 175 -14.45 -15.69 -3.78
C SER A 175 -15.45 -15.30 -2.69
N ARG A 176 -15.08 -14.40 -1.79
CA ARG A 176 -15.98 -13.86 -0.77
C ARG A 176 -17.09 -12.97 -1.33
N CYS A 177 -16.87 -12.31 -2.47
CA CYS A 177 -17.94 -11.61 -3.19
C CYS A 177 -18.99 -12.56 -3.79
N LYS A 178 -18.59 -13.81 -4.11
CA LYS A 178 -19.40 -14.80 -4.84
C LYS A 178 -20.22 -15.74 -3.96
N ASN A 179 -19.87 -15.90 -2.67
CA ASN A 179 -20.64 -16.68 -1.70
C ASN A 179 -21.97 -15.96 -1.37
N LYS A 180 -22.94 -16.07 -2.30
CA LYS A 180 -24.26 -15.42 -2.26
C LYS A 180 -25.38 -16.31 -1.73
N ASP A 181 -25.09 -17.56 -1.35
CA ASP A 181 -26.13 -18.54 -0.98
C ASP A 181 -26.29 -18.75 0.54
N GLY A 182 -25.82 -17.83 1.37
CA GLY A 182 -26.36 -17.66 2.73
C GLY A 182 -25.99 -18.72 3.77
N GLU A 183 -25.03 -19.62 3.49
CA GLU A 183 -24.45 -20.50 4.51
C GLU A 183 -22.93 -20.31 4.64
N GLU A 184 -22.54 -19.19 5.25
CA GLU A 184 -21.33 -19.18 6.08
C GLU A 184 -21.70 -18.45 7.37
N SER A 185 -22.03 -19.22 8.41
CA SER A 185 -21.95 -18.74 9.79
C SER A 185 -20.51 -18.29 10.01
N ILE A 186 -20.25 -16.99 9.85
CA ILE A 186 -18.96 -16.42 10.20
C ILE A 186 -18.89 -16.43 11.73
N ALA A 187 -18.53 -17.56 12.32
CA ALA A 187 -18.39 -17.69 13.76
C ALA A 187 -17.37 -16.65 14.26
N PRO A 188 -17.56 -16.08 15.47
CA PRO A 188 -16.62 -15.12 16.02
C PRO A 188 -15.25 -15.77 16.17
N THR A 189 -14.28 -15.36 15.37
CA THR A 189 -12.94 -15.96 15.42
C THR A 189 -11.89 -14.87 15.31
N LYS A 190 -10.75 -15.11 15.96
CA LYS A 190 -9.52 -14.28 15.80
C LYS A 190 -9.14 -14.06 14.32
N GLN A 191 -9.65 -14.91 13.43
CA GLN A 191 -9.46 -14.87 11.99
C GLN A 191 -10.19 -13.68 11.32
N LYS A 192 -11.36 -13.23 11.81
CA LYS A 192 -12.07 -12.05 11.25
C LYS A 192 -11.28 -10.75 11.43
N ARG A 193 -10.68 -10.56 12.62
CA ARG A 193 -9.89 -9.36 12.93
C ARG A 193 -8.56 -9.32 12.18
N LYS A 194 -7.90 -10.46 11.98
CA LYS A 194 -6.71 -10.56 11.12
C LYS A 194 -7.04 -10.13 9.68
N TRP A 195 -8.17 -10.60 9.16
CA TRP A 195 -8.63 -10.26 7.82
C TRP A 195 -8.89 -8.76 7.61
N LEU A 196 -9.65 -8.11 8.52
CA LEU A 196 -9.90 -6.66 8.44
C LEU A 196 -8.62 -5.84 8.53
N LYS A 197 -7.71 -6.22 9.43
CA LYS A 197 -6.36 -5.63 9.53
C LYS A 197 -5.59 -5.79 8.22
N GLY A 198 -5.69 -6.96 7.58
CA GLY A 198 -5.10 -7.23 6.27
C GLY A 198 -5.65 -6.32 5.17
N LEU A 199 -6.98 -6.13 5.11
CA LEU A 199 -7.63 -5.19 4.19
C LEU A 199 -7.16 -3.75 4.44
N GLY A 200 -7.08 -3.32 5.70
CA GLY A 200 -6.63 -1.98 6.06
C GLY A 200 -5.18 -1.72 5.64
N ALA A 201 -4.30 -2.71 5.84
CA ALA A 201 -2.90 -2.64 5.41
C ALA A 201 -2.76 -2.56 3.88
N ILE A 202 -3.50 -3.40 3.14
CA ILE A 202 -3.55 -3.35 1.67
C ILE A 202 -4.09 -2.01 1.17
N CYS A 203 -5.17 -1.51 1.77
CA CYS A 203 -5.80 -0.26 1.38
C CYS A 203 -4.83 0.92 1.52
N LYS A 204 -4.22 1.06 2.71
CA LYS A 204 -3.25 2.10 3.01
C LYS A 204 -2.01 1.97 2.13
N GLY A 205 -1.43 0.78 2.04
CA GLY A 205 -0.23 0.55 1.25
C GLY A 205 -0.44 0.87 -0.23
N SER A 206 -1.62 0.55 -0.77
CA SER A 206 -1.99 0.90 -2.14
C SER A 206 -2.14 2.42 -2.33
N ALA A 207 -2.77 3.10 -1.37
CA ALA A 207 -2.96 4.54 -1.43
C ALA A 207 -1.62 5.30 -1.44
N PHE A 208 -0.71 4.97 -0.51
CA PHE A 208 0.65 5.54 -0.44
C PHE A 208 1.40 5.31 -1.76
N THR A 209 1.43 4.05 -2.19
CA THR A 209 2.15 3.65 -3.40
C THR A 209 1.68 4.43 -4.64
N ILE A 210 0.37 4.62 -4.80
CA ILE A 210 -0.21 5.36 -5.93
C ILE A 210 0.07 6.86 -5.82
N VAL A 211 -0.12 7.46 -4.64
CA VAL A 211 0.13 8.90 -4.43
C VAL A 211 1.59 9.21 -4.73
N ASP A 212 2.53 8.45 -4.20
CA ASP A 212 3.96 8.74 -4.35
C ASP A 212 4.52 8.37 -5.73
N ALA A 213 3.96 7.35 -6.38
CA ALA A 213 4.25 7.11 -7.79
C ALA A 213 3.83 8.32 -8.65
N THR A 214 2.66 8.91 -8.37
CA THR A 214 2.23 10.13 -9.07
C THR A 214 3.00 11.39 -8.64
N LEU A 215 3.50 11.45 -7.41
CA LEU A 215 4.38 12.53 -6.93
C LEU A 215 5.70 12.54 -7.71
N LEU A 216 6.34 11.38 -7.86
CA LEU A 216 7.54 11.21 -8.68
C LEU A 216 7.30 11.50 -10.15
N GLY A 217 6.10 11.18 -10.65
CA GLY A 217 5.65 11.54 -11.99
C GLY A 217 5.37 13.01 -12.24
N GLY A 218 5.53 13.87 -11.23
CA GLY A 218 5.30 15.31 -11.37
C GLY A 218 3.83 15.74 -11.40
N PHE A 219 2.87 14.87 -11.09
CA PHE A 219 1.45 15.24 -11.05
C PHE A 219 1.11 16.20 -9.91
N TRP A 220 1.94 16.22 -8.88
CA TRP A 220 1.78 17.07 -7.69
C TRP A 220 2.81 18.21 -7.67
N ASN A 221 3.39 18.54 -8.83
CA ASN A 221 4.37 19.63 -8.98
C ASN A 221 3.82 20.94 -8.37
N GLY A 222 4.55 21.48 -7.40
CA GLY A 222 4.19 22.70 -6.66
C GLY A 222 3.69 22.49 -5.22
N ILE A 223 3.48 21.25 -4.78
CA ILE A 223 3.01 20.94 -3.42
C ILE A 223 4.15 20.45 -2.50
N VAL A 224 5.20 19.83 -3.05
CA VAL A 224 6.35 19.30 -2.27
C VAL A 224 7.67 19.81 -2.87
N PRO A 225 8.67 20.20 -2.05
CA PRO A 225 10.01 20.55 -2.55
C PRO A 225 10.64 19.38 -3.34
N PRO A 226 11.33 19.63 -4.48
CA PRO A 226 11.81 18.55 -5.36
C PRO A 226 12.71 17.50 -4.70
N HIS A 227 13.53 17.90 -3.72
CA HIS A 227 14.44 16.99 -2.99
C HIS A 227 13.73 16.17 -1.91
N MET A 228 12.57 16.62 -1.41
CA MET A 228 11.70 15.84 -0.52
C MET A 228 10.76 14.94 -1.32
N ALA A 229 10.44 15.33 -2.56
CA ALA A 229 9.67 14.52 -3.48
C ALA A 229 10.44 13.24 -3.89
N SER A 230 11.77 13.28 -4.04
CA SER A 230 12.56 12.10 -4.43
C SER A 230 12.75 11.10 -3.29
N VAL A 231 13.41 11.51 -2.19
CA VAL A 231 13.69 10.63 -1.04
C VAL A 231 12.40 10.20 -0.36
N GLY A 232 11.47 11.14 -0.15
CA GLY A 232 10.22 10.86 0.53
C GLY A 232 9.33 9.91 -0.24
N ALA A 233 9.22 10.05 -1.57
CA ALA A 233 8.42 9.12 -2.35
C ALA A 233 9.01 7.71 -2.36
N VAL A 234 10.34 7.56 -2.44
CA VAL A 234 10.97 6.23 -2.35
C VAL A 234 10.69 5.59 -0.98
N VAL A 235 10.82 6.36 0.11
CA VAL A 235 10.46 5.91 1.46
C VAL A 235 8.99 5.48 1.52
N SER A 236 8.08 6.31 1.02
CA SER A 236 6.65 6.05 0.99
C SER A 236 6.30 4.78 0.21
N ILE A 237 6.74 4.69 -1.05
CA ILE A 237 6.50 3.50 -1.90
C ILE A 237 7.07 2.24 -1.23
N THR A 238 8.28 2.31 -0.68
CA THR A 238 8.90 1.17 0.02
C THR A 238 8.03 0.68 1.18
N THR A 239 7.54 1.60 2.02
CA THR A 239 6.66 1.23 3.13
C THR A 239 5.27 0.80 2.67
N GLY A 240 4.73 1.39 1.59
CA GLY A 240 3.45 1.04 0.99
C GLY A 240 3.44 -0.40 0.45
N LEU A 241 4.47 -0.79 -0.29
CA LEU A 241 4.65 -2.17 -0.76
C LEU A 241 4.79 -3.15 0.41
N GLY A 242 5.51 -2.75 1.47
CA GLY A 242 5.64 -3.55 2.68
C GLY A 242 4.30 -3.78 3.41
N ASP A 243 3.46 -2.75 3.49
CA ASP A 243 2.13 -2.86 4.10
C ASP A 243 1.18 -3.70 3.23
N ILE A 244 1.27 -3.63 1.89
CA ILE A 244 0.51 -4.53 0.99
C ILE A 244 0.90 -6.00 1.25
N LEU A 245 2.19 -6.32 1.30
CA LEU A 245 2.66 -7.68 1.56
C LEU A 245 2.27 -8.18 2.95
N SER A 246 2.40 -7.33 3.98
CA SER A 246 1.95 -7.67 5.32
C SER A 246 0.44 -7.93 5.35
N GLY A 247 -0.34 -7.13 4.64
CA GLY A 247 -1.78 -7.29 4.55
C GLY A 247 -2.20 -8.56 3.81
N ALA A 248 -1.52 -8.88 2.70
CA ALA A 248 -1.72 -10.13 1.98
C ALA A 248 -1.43 -11.36 2.86
N GLY A 249 -0.35 -11.32 3.65
CA GLY A 249 -0.07 -12.36 4.65
C GLY A 249 -1.18 -12.50 5.69
N ASP A 250 -1.69 -11.37 6.22
CA ASP A 250 -2.82 -11.36 7.16
C ASP A 250 -4.10 -11.95 6.53
N LEU A 251 -4.37 -11.70 5.23
CA LEU A 251 -5.49 -12.31 4.49
C LEU A 251 -5.34 -13.83 4.33
N ARG A 252 -4.12 -14.31 4.11
CA ARG A 252 -3.80 -15.75 4.00
C ARG A 252 -3.71 -16.46 5.36
N GLY A 253 -3.69 -15.70 6.46
CA GLY A 253 -3.62 -16.22 7.82
C GLY A 253 -2.19 -16.47 8.34
N GLU A 254 -1.19 -15.94 7.66
CA GLU A 254 0.25 -16.04 7.99
C GLU A 254 0.67 -15.19 9.21
#